data_AF-A0A3Q7S324-F1
#
_entry.id   AF-A0A3Q7S324-F1
#
_cell.length_a   1.000
_cell.length_b   1.000
_cell.length_c   1.000
_cell.angle_alpha   90.00
_cell.angle_beta   90.00
_cell.angle_gamma   90.00
#
_symmetry.space_group_name_H-M   'P 1'
#
loop_
_entity.id
_entity.type
_entity.pdbx_description
1 polymer ?
#
loop_
_entity_poly.entity_id
_entity_poly.type
_entity_poly.pdbx_seq_one_letter_code
_entity_poly.pdbx_strand_id
1 'polypeptide(L)'
;MIRWGEEKRQADPGFFCRKVVEGIFHPVWLVSDTRRVSDIQWFREAYGALTQTVRVVASEQSRQQRGWVFTTGVDDAESECGLDNFGAFDWVIENHGDEQRLEEQLEKLVVFVRSRL
;
A
#
# COMPACT_ATOMS: atom_id res chain seq x y z
N MET A 1 20.02 2.78 3.08
CA MET A 1 19.07 1.77 2.56
C MET A 1 18.15 2.37 1.49
N ILE A 2 17.42 3.45 1.81
CA ILE A 2 16.45 4.09 0.89
C ILE A 2 17.09 4.50 -0.44
N ARG A 3 18.18 5.29 -0.41
CA ARG A 3 18.83 5.80 -1.64
C ARG A 3 19.22 4.71 -2.63
N TRP A 4 19.87 3.64 -2.17
CA TRP A 4 20.22 2.51 -3.03
C TRP A 4 18.97 1.79 -3.57
N GLY A 5 17.92 1.68 -2.75
CA GLY A 5 16.63 1.17 -3.18
C GLY A 5 16.02 2.02 -4.31
N GLU A 6 16.09 3.35 -4.20
CA GLU A 6 15.64 4.25 -5.28
C GLU A 6 16.46 4.08 -6.55
N GLU A 7 17.79 4.04 -6.44
CA GLU A 7 18.67 3.82 -7.60
C GLU A 7 18.32 2.51 -8.32
N LYS A 8 17.97 1.45 -7.58
CA LYS A 8 17.49 0.19 -8.18
C LYS A 8 16.11 0.33 -8.82
N ARG A 9 15.14 0.98 -8.17
CA ARG A 9 13.78 1.16 -8.73
C ARG A 9 13.77 2.08 -9.94
N GLN A 10 14.62 3.10 -9.99
CA GLN A 10 14.74 4.01 -11.13
C GLN A 10 15.29 3.29 -12.36
N ALA A 11 16.27 2.42 -12.18
CA ALA A 11 16.81 1.60 -13.26
C ALA A 11 15.85 0.47 -13.67
N ASP A 12 15.09 -0.07 -12.72
CA ASP A 12 14.21 -1.22 -12.91
C ASP A 12 13.06 -1.19 -11.88
N PRO A 13 11.90 -0.63 -12.26
CA PRO A 13 10.74 -0.49 -11.38
C PRO A 13 10.31 -1.78 -10.69
N GLY A 14 10.46 -2.92 -11.35
CA GLY A 14 10.06 -4.23 -10.84
C GLY A 14 11.13 -4.96 -10.03
N PHE A 15 12.30 -4.36 -9.76
CA PHE A 15 13.44 -5.05 -9.15
C PHE A 15 13.10 -5.78 -7.84
N PHE A 16 12.33 -5.12 -6.98
CA PHE A 16 11.86 -5.68 -5.70
C PHE A 16 10.55 -6.44 -5.86
N CYS A 17 9.62 -5.95 -6.68
CA CYS A 17 8.32 -6.61 -6.88
C CYS A 17 8.49 -8.06 -7.37
N ARG A 18 9.43 -8.30 -8.30
CA ARG A 18 9.74 -9.66 -8.78
C ARG A 18 10.25 -10.59 -7.69
N LYS A 19 11.01 -10.07 -6.70
CA LYS A 19 11.53 -10.86 -5.58
C LYS A 19 10.44 -11.23 -4.59
N VAL A 20 9.45 -10.36 -4.38
CA VAL A 20 8.36 -10.59 -3.43
C VAL A 20 7.42 -11.70 -3.92
N VAL A 21 7.25 -11.85 -5.24
CA VAL A 21 6.36 -12.85 -5.84
C VAL A 21 7.05 -14.17 -6.18
N GLU A 22 8.38 -14.22 -6.05
CA GLU A 22 9.16 -15.41 -6.39
C GLU A 22 8.82 -16.58 -5.45
N GLY A 23 8.41 -17.71 -6.02
CA GLY A 23 8.12 -18.93 -5.26
C GLY A 23 6.84 -18.89 -4.41
N ILE A 24 5.94 -17.93 -4.63
CA ILE A 24 4.65 -17.86 -3.93
C ILE A 24 3.58 -18.61 -4.71
N PHE A 25 2.88 -19.54 -4.05
CA PHE A 25 1.82 -20.38 -4.65
C PHE A 25 0.45 -20.20 -4.00
N HIS A 26 0.33 -19.32 -3.00
CA HIS A 26 -0.94 -19.05 -2.34
C HIS A 26 -1.93 -18.37 -3.31
N PRO A 27 -3.24 -18.57 -3.17
CA PRO A 27 -4.22 -17.98 -4.07
C PRO A 27 -4.47 -16.48 -3.81
N VAL A 28 -4.12 -15.97 -2.63
CA VAL A 28 -4.24 -14.56 -2.26
C VAL A 28 -2.88 -14.04 -1.81
N TRP A 29 -2.43 -12.93 -2.38
CA TRP A 29 -1.19 -12.26 -2.02
C TRP A 29 -1.48 -10.88 -1.43
N LEU A 30 -0.89 -10.57 -0.27
CA LEU A 30 -0.96 -9.25 0.35
C LEU A 30 0.43 -8.61 0.33
N VAL A 31 0.60 -7.60 -0.52
CA VAL A 31 1.82 -6.78 -0.56
C VAL A 31 1.59 -5.56 0.32
N SER A 32 2.09 -5.61 1.55
CA SER A 32 1.71 -4.64 2.59
C SER A 32 2.38 -3.27 2.49
N ASP A 33 3.50 -3.15 1.78
CA ASP A 33 4.36 -1.95 1.82
C ASP A 33 4.70 -1.41 0.41
N THR A 34 3.68 -1.26 -0.44
CA THR A 34 3.83 -0.50 -1.69
C THR A 34 3.87 1.00 -1.36
N ARG A 35 4.89 1.69 -1.84
CA ARG A 35 5.15 3.09 -1.46
C ARG A 35 5.26 4.03 -2.66
N ARG A 36 5.39 3.51 -3.88
CA ARG A 36 5.54 4.29 -5.10
C ARG A 36 4.48 3.92 -6.13
N VAL A 37 4.15 4.87 -6.99
CA VAL A 37 3.27 4.64 -8.15
C VAL A 37 3.81 3.52 -9.04
N SER A 38 5.14 3.43 -9.19
CA SER A 38 5.79 2.39 -9.97
C SER A 38 5.54 0.98 -9.43
N ASP A 39 5.42 0.81 -8.10
CA ASP A 39 5.08 -0.48 -7.50
C ASP A 39 3.67 -0.92 -7.98
N ILE A 40 2.70 0.00 -7.89
CA ILE A 40 1.31 -0.25 -8.31
C ILE A 40 1.23 -0.53 -9.81
N GLN A 41 1.91 0.28 -10.62
CA GLN A 41 1.97 0.10 -12.08
C GLN A 41 2.51 -1.28 -12.44
N TRP A 42 3.62 -1.69 -11.81
CA TRP A 42 4.22 -2.98 -12.09
C TRP A 42 3.27 -4.15 -11.77
N PHE A 43 2.61 -4.14 -10.61
CA PHE A 43 1.64 -5.19 -10.26
C PHE A 43 0.42 -5.18 -11.19
N ARG A 44 -0.10 -4.01 -11.57
CA ARG A 44 -1.20 -3.89 -12.52
C ARG A 44 -0.81 -4.37 -13.92
N GLU A 45 0.40 -4.10 -14.39
CA GLU A 45 0.91 -4.60 -15.67
C GLU A 45 1.09 -6.13 -15.64
N ALA A 46 1.62 -6.67 -14.55
CA ALA A 46 1.93 -8.10 -14.43
C ALA A 46 0.69 -8.99 -14.18
N TYR A 47 -0.28 -8.51 -13.40
CA TYR A 47 -1.43 -9.32 -12.93
C TYR A 47 -2.80 -8.74 -13.30
N GLY A 48 -2.84 -7.55 -13.92
CA GLY A 48 -4.06 -6.96 -14.47
C GLY A 48 -5.20 -6.85 -13.46
N ALA A 49 -6.37 -7.33 -13.86
CA ALA A 49 -7.62 -7.27 -13.10
C ALA A 49 -7.62 -8.09 -11.79
N LEU A 50 -6.59 -8.91 -11.54
CA LEU A 50 -6.43 -9.60 -10.26
C LEU A 50 -5.80 -8.69 -9.20
N THR A 51 -5.18 -7.58 -9.61
CA THR A 51 -4.56 -6.62 -8.69
C THR A 51 -5.60 -5.66 -8.13
N GLN A 52 -5.71 -5.63 -6.80
CA GLN A 52 -6.57 -4.70 -6.09
C GLN A 52 -5.71 -3.83 -5.17
N THR A 53 -5.87 -2.52 -5.28
CA THR A 53 -5.11 -1.54 -4.50
C THR A 53 -5.93 -1.05 -3.32
N VAL A 54 -5.33 -1.11 -2.13
CA VAL A 54 -5.97 -0.74 -0.85
C VAL A 54 -5.14 0.36 -0.19
N ARG A 55 -5.68 1.57 -0.09
CA ARG A 55 -5.04 2.68 0.62
C ARG A 55 -5.56 2.76 2.04
N VAL A 56 -4.69 2.61 3.02
CA VAL A 56 -5.03 2.89 4.43
C VAL A 56 -4.73 4.35 4.71
N VAL A 57 -5.71 5.07 5.24
CA VAL A 57 -5.59 6.47 5.68
C VAL A 57 -5.98 6.58 7.14
N ALA A 58 -5.35 7.50 7.86
CA ALA A 58 -5.74 7.85 9.22
C ALA A 58 -5.82 9.36 9.32
N SER A 59 -6.72 9.85 10.17
CA SER A 59 -6.82 11.29 10.43
C SER A 59 -5.56 11.73 11.17
N GLU A 60 -5.17 12.98 10.97
CA GLU A 60 -4.02 13.55 11.67
C GLU A 60 -4.18 13.41 13.19
N GLN A 61 -5.38 13.68 13.71
CA GLN A 61 -5.70 13.48 15.12
C GLN A 61 -5.45 12.04 15.59
N SER A 62 -5.91 11.04 14.84
CA SER A 62 -5.71 9.62 15.19
C SER A 62 -4.22 9.24 15.15
N ARG A 63 -3.46 9.80 14.21
CA ARG A 63 -1.99 9.63 14.15
C ARG A 63 -1.32 10.28 15.36
N GLN A 64 -1.68 11.50 15.71
CA GLN A 64 -1.16 12.24 16.87
C GLN A 64 -1.44 11.51 18.19
N GLN A 65 -2.64 10.92 18.35
CA GLN A 65 -2.96 10.08 19.51
C GLN A 65 -2.03 8.87 19.65
N ARG A 66 -1.48 8.36 18.54
CA ARG A 66 -0.45 7.31 18.51
C ARG A 66 0.98 7.83 18.62
N GLY A 67 1.16 9.11 18.94
CA GLY A 67 2.47 9.75 19.09
C GLY A 67 3.13 10.18 17.78
N TRP A 68 2.39 10.23 16.68
CA TRP A 68 2.92 10.81 15.44
C TRP A 68 3.14 12.31 15.60
N VAL A 69 4.34 12.75 15.24
CA VAL A 69 4.72 14.16 15.11
C VAL A 69 5.40 14.31 13.76
N PHE A 70 4.94 15.27 12.96
CA PHE A 70 5.53 15.55 11.67
C PHE A 70 7.04 15.78 11.79
N THR A 71 7.81 15.02 11.05
CA THR A 71 9.27 15.05 11.04
C THR A 71 9.76 15.37 9.64
N THR A 72 10.31 16.57 9.46
CA THR A 72 10.94 17.01 8.20
C THR A 72 12.08 16.06 7.81
N GLY A 73 12.15 15.73 6.53
CA GLY A 73 13.06 14.72 5.96
C GLY A 73 12.58 13.27 6.09
N VAL A 74 11.46 13.03 6.78
CA VAL A 74 10.83 11.70 6.92
C VAL A 74 9.44 11.71 6.33
N ASP A 75 8.52 12.48 6.93
CA ASP A 75 7.10 12.52 6.53
C ASP A 75 6.86 13.25 5.22
N ASP A 76 7.83 14.05 4.75
CA ASP A 76 7.83 14.74 3.45
C ASP A 76 8.73 14.04 2.41
N ALA A 77 9.36 12.93 2.76
CA ALA A 77 10.17 12.15 1.84
C ALA A 77 9.29 11.31 0.92
N GLU A 78 9.78 11.00 -0.29
CA GLU A 78 9.07 10.15 -1.26
C GLU A 78 8.71 8.77 -0.70
N SER A 79 9.45 8.26 0.29
CA SER A 79 9.11 7.00 0.96
C SER A 79 7.77 7.02 1.69
N GLU A 80 7.32 8.20 2.14
CA GLU A 80 6.04 8.39 2.85
C GLU A 80 4.97 9.02 1.94
N CYS A 81 5.37 9.94 1.03
CA CYS A 81 4.45 10.69 0.17
C CYS A 81 4.28 10.15 -1.26
N GLY A 82 4.99 9.08 -1.65
CA GLY A 82 5.07 8.59 -3.04
C GLY A 82 3.74 8.14 -3.66
N LEU A 83 2.67 8.08 -2.86
CA LEU A 83 1.31 7.74 -3.29
C LEU A 83 0.27 8.82 -2.96
N ASP A 84 0.66 9.97 -2.42
CA ASP A 84 -0.30 10.99 -1.95
C ASP A 84 -1.11 11.60 -3.11
N ASN A 85 -0.52 11.66 -4.31
CA ASN A 85 -1.18 12.12 -5.53
C ASN A 85 -1.80 10.98 -6.36
N PHE A 86 -1.74 9.73 -5.88
CA PHE A 86 -2.35 8.60 -6.57
C PHE A 86 -3.83 8.50 -6.18
N GLY A 87 -4.72 8.93 -7.07
CA GLY A 87 -6.17 8.96 -6.80
C GLY A 87 -6.94 7.68 -7.17
N ALA A 88 -6.30 6.73 -7.85
CA ALA A 88 -6.98 5.60 -8.48
C ALA A 88 -6.89 4.30 -7.66
N PHE A 89 -7.15 4.39 -6.35
CA PHE A 89 -7.22 3.21 -5.47
C PHE A 89 -8.57 2.49 -5.62
N ASP A 90 -8.57 1.17 -5.54
CA ASP A 90 -9.79 0.35 -5.61
C ASP A 90 -10.56 0.36 -4.28
N TRP A 91 -9.82 0.43 -3.17
CA TRP A 91 -10.33 0.52 -1.81
C TRP A 91 -9.58 1.58 -1.03
N VAL A 92 -10.31 2.29 -0.16
CA VAL A 92 -9.73 3.17 0.86
C VAL A 92 -10.26 2.70 2.21
N ILE A 93 -9.35 2.41 3.14
CA ILE A 93 -9.65 2.00 4.51
C ILE A 93 -9.28 3.14 5.45
N GLU A 94 -10.27 3.64 6.16
CA GLU A 94 -10.13 4.76 7.09
C GLU A 94 -9.92 4.23 8.52
N ASN A 95 -8.72 4.44 9.06
CA ASN A 95 -8.33 4.13 10.42
C ASN A 95 -8.30 5.43 11.27
N HIS A 96 -9.49 5.94 11.58
CA HIS A 96 -9.67 7.16 12.38
C HIS A 96 -9.70 6.90 13.89
N GLY A 97 -9.33 5.70 14.36
CA GLY A 97 -9.37 5.33 15.78
C GLY A 97 -10.72 4.80 16.27
N ASP A 98 -11.65 4.53 15.36
CA ASP A 98 -12.91 3.83 15.63
C ASP A 98 -12.75 2.35 15.24
N GLU A 99 -12.60 1.49 16.24
CA GLU A 99 -12.36 0.05 16.05
C GLU A 99 -13.55 -0.64 15.37
N GLN A 100 -14.78 -0.27 15.72
CA GLN A 100 -15.97 -0.88 15.14
C GLN A 100 -16.08 -0.51 13.65
N ARG A 101 -15.88 0.76 13.31
CA ARG A 101 -15.87 1.21 11.91
C ARG A 101 -14.72 0.59 11.12
N LEU A 102 -13.56 0.38 11.74
CA LEU A 102 -12.45 -0.30 11.08
C LEU A 102 -12.81 -1.76 10.78
N GLU A 103 -13.37 -2.49 11.74
CA GLU A 103 -13.81 -3.88 11.57
C GLU A 103 -14.84 -4.01 10.44
N GLU A 104 -15.86 -3.14 10.40
CA GLU A 104 -16.87 -3.16 9.34
C GLU A 104 -16.28 -2.95 7.94
N GLN A 105 -15.21 -2.14 7.81
CA GLN A 105 -14.50 -1.96 6.54
C GLN A 105 -13.67 -3.19 6.17
N LEU A 106 -13.01 -3.81 7.15
CA LEU A 106 -12.21 -5.02 6.95
C LEU A 106 -13.08 -6.21 6.58
N GLU A 107 -14.24 -6.39 7.21
CA GLU A 107 -15.21 -7.45 6.87
C GLU A 107 -15.64 -7.36 5.41
N LYS A 108 -15.95 -6.15 4.91
CA LYS A 108 -16.30 -5.93 3.49
C LYS A 108 -15.16 -6.33 2.56
N LEU A 109 -13.93 -5.98 2.91
CA LEU A 109 -12.74 -6.36 2.12
C LEU A 109 -12.52 -7.87 2.13
N VAL A 110 -12.70 -8.53 3.28
CA VAL A 110 -12.59 -9.99 3.41
C VAL A 110 -13.66 -10.71 2.60
N VAL A 111 -14.92 -10.24 2.63
CA VAL A 111 -16.01 -10.77 1.80
C VAL A 111 -15.67 -10.62 0.32
N PHE A 112 -15.17 -9.46 -0.08
CA PHE A 112 -14.72 -9.23 -1.45
C PHE A 112 -13.61 -10.19 -1.87
N VAL A 113 -12.55 -10.35 -1.07
CA VAL A 113 -11.44 -11.28 -1.36
C VAL A 113 -11.97 -12.71 -1.50
N ARG A 114 -12.84 -13.15 -0.59
CA ARG A 114 -13.46 -14.48 -0.65
C ARG A 114 -14.30 -14.68 -1.91
N SER A 115 -14.95 -13.64 -2.44
CA SER A 115 -15.74 -13.72 -3.68
C SER A 115 -14.89 -13.93 -4.95
N ARG A 116 -13.57 -13.77 -4.86
CA ARG A 116 -12.62 -13.89 -5.97
C ARG A 116 -11.81 -15.19 -5.94
N LEU A 117 -12.02 -16.03 -4.93
CA LEU A 117 -11.40 -17.36 -4.75
C LEU A 117 -12.29 -18.45 -5.34
#